data_AF-A0A259S2T3-F1
#
_entry.id   AF-A0A259S2T3-F1
#
_cell.length_a   1.000
_cell.length_b   1.000
_cell.length_c   1.000
_cell.angle_alpha   90.00
_cell.angle_beta   90.00
_cell.angle_gamma   90.00
#
_symmetry.space_group_name_H-M   'P 1'
#
loop_
_entity.id
_entity.type
_entity.pdbx_description
1 polymer ?
#
loop_
_entity_poly.entity_id
_entity_poly.type
_entity_poly.pdbx_seq_one_letter_code
_entity_poly.pdbx_strand_id
1 'polypeptide(L)'
;AGIAAANGVRIQVAGIDVIRDESGGWRVLEDNVRVPSGVSYVLANRRALAQMVPEMFADMRVQSVVDYPNRLLGALRAAAPSGVDDPTVVVLTPGVFNSAYYEHTLLARLMGVELVEGRDLFCAGGRVWMHTTTGPRRVDVIYRRVDDEYLDPQQFRPDSMLGAAGVLNAARLGNVTVANAVGNGVADDKLVYTYVPDLIRYYLAEEPVLPNVDTWRLEEPGALEEVLDRLEQLVVKPVDGSGGKGLIMGPAASRAELDQARKTLAADPRGWIAQPVVQLSTIPTLIDGGFRPRHADLRPFAVNDGDGIWVLPGGLTRVALPEGQLVVNSSQGGGSKDTWVLEDPSTPRLSSTLRADRVAATAAAIPAPSPDPVVGPLPVPPLDDPQQQQQQQQQQQQQQEASC
;
A
#
# COMPACT_ATOMS: atom_id res chain seq x y z
N ALA A 1 4.24 -23.70 -4.79
CA ALA A 1 5.36 -22.77 -4.59
C ALA A 1 6.10 -23.17 -3.31
N GLY A 2 7.42 -23.30 -3.37
CA GLY A 2 8.30 -23.72 -2.25
C GLY A 2 9.46 -22.75 -2.05
N ILE A 3 9.17 -21.45 -2.14
CA ILE A 3 10.15 -20.38 -1.89
C ILE A 3 9.97 -19.95 -0.43
N ALA A 4 10.98 -20.25 0.39
CA ALA A 4 11.06 -19.83 1.77
C ALA A 4 12.25 -18.89 1.91
N ALA A 5 12.06 -17.75 2.58
CA ALA A 5 13.18 -16.93 3.02
C ALA A 5 13.98 -17.71 4.07
N ALA A 6 15.28 -17.40 4.20
CA ALA A 6 16.17 -18.12 5.12
C ALA A 6 15.71 -18.02 6.59
N ASN A 7 15.12 -16.89 6.98
CA ASN A 7 14.55 -16.66 8.31
C ASN A 7 13.07 -17.09 8.44
N GLY A 8 12.50 -17.76 7.43
CA GLY A 8 11.10 -18.21 7.42
C GLY A 8 10.05 -17.09 7.24
N VAL A 9 10.46 -15.82 7.18
CA VAL A 9 9.54 -14.69 7.05
C VAL A 9 9.02 -14.59 5.62
N ARG A 10 7.69 -14.57 5.47
CA ARG A 10 7.02 -14.33 4.18
C ARG A 10 6.61 -12.87 3.99
N ILE A 11 6.27 -12.18 5.08
CA ILE A 11 5.77 -10.81 5.09
C ILE A 11 6.74 -9.98 5.91
N GLN A 12 7.74 -9.40 5.25
CA GLN A 12 8.73 -8.52 5.89
C GLN A 12 8.09 -7.17 6.24
N VAL A 13 7.16 -6.68 5.42
CA VAL A 13 6.38 -5.46 5.67
C VAL A 13 4.90 -5.76 5.51
N ALA A 14 4.10 -5.42 6.53
CA ALA A 14 2.65 -5.42 6.44
C ALA A 14 2.11 -4.01 6.65
N GLY A 15 1.20 -3.57 5.80
CA GLY A 15 0.38 -2.38 6.03
C GLY A 15 -1.03 -2.81 6.44
N ILE A 16 -1.47 -2.45 7.63
CA ILE A 16 -2.78 -2.90 8.14
C ILE A 16 -3.69 -1.69 8.20
N ASP A 17 -4.78 -1.69 7.44
CA ASP A 17 -5.76 -0.61 7.49
C ASP A 17 -6.67 -0.81 8.69
N VAL A 18 -6.65 0.14 9.61
CA VAL A 18 -7.51 0.16 10.78
C VAL A 18 -8.39 1.39 10.79
N ILE A 19 -9.58 1.21 11.31
CA ILE A 19 -10.58 2.25 11.48
C ILE A 19 -11.05 2.27 12.92
N ARG A 20 -11.56 3.42 13.35
CA ARG A 20 -12.29 3.54 14.60
C ARG A 20 -13.76 3.70 14.28
N ASP A 21 -14.58 2.79 14.79
CA ASP A 21 -16.02 2.73 14.51
C ASP A 21 -16.83 3.73 15.37
N GLU A 22 -18.14 3.79 15.15
CA GLU A 22 -19.08 4.63 15.89
C GLU A 22 -19.15 4.34 17.39
N SER A 23 -18.79 3.14 17.82
CA SER A 23 -18.70 2.75 19.24
C SER A 23 -17.36 3.16 19.87
N GLY A 24 -16.42 3.68 19.07
CA GLY A 24 -15.09 4.06 19.48
C GLY A 24 -14.10 2.89 19.52
N GLY A 25 -14.49 1.70 19.06
CA GLY A 25 -13.64 0.52 18.95
C GLY A 25 -12.78 0.55 17.70
N TRP A 26 -11.61 -0.10 17.75
CA TRP A 26 -10.73 -0.27 16.60
C TRP A 26 -11.08 -1.54 15.84
N ARG A 27 -11.11 -1.47 14.50
CA ARG A 27 -11.31 -2.63 13.64
C ARG A 27 -10.32 -2.66 12.49
N VAL A 28 -9.88 -3.85 12.11
CA VAL A 28 -9.11 -4.06 10.88
C VAL A 28 -10.06 -4.03 9.70
N LEU A 29 -9.80 -3.17 8.72
CA LEU A 29 -10.57 -3.03 7.49
C LEU A 29 -9.97 -3.87 6.34
N GLU A 30 -8.65 -3.85 6.20
CA GLU A 30 -7.93 -4.50 5.10
C GLU A 30 -6.47 -4.76 5.49
N ASP A 31 -5.95 -5.93 5.10
CA ASP A 31 -4.53 -6.27 5.21
C ASP A 31 -3.83 -5.99 3.88
N ASN A 32 -2.63 -5.42 3.90
CA ASN A 32 -1.83 -5.18 2.69
C ASN A 32 -0.47 -5.85 2.86
N VAL A 33 -0.31 -7.06 2.29
CA VAL A 33 0.88 -7.92 2.52
C VAL A 33 1.61 -8.31 1.22
N ARG A 34 1.17 -7.79 0.07
CA ARG A 34 1.93 -7.79 -1.19
C ARG A 34 3.03 -6.73 -1.16
N VAL A 35 2.72 -5.53 -1.67
CA VAL A 35 3.67 -4.41 -1.81
C VAL A 35 3.06 -3.17 -1.12
N PRO A 36 2.96 -3.16 0.23
CA PRO A 36 2.34 -2.04 0.93
C PRO A 36 3.09 -0.74 0.67
N SER A 37 2.34 0.33 0.44
CA SER A 37 2.85 1.69 0.20
C SER A 37 2.25 2.68 1.20
N GLY A 38 2.90 3.82 1.34
CA GLY A 38 2.40 4.96 2.11
C GLY A 38 3.35 5.48 3.19
N VAL A 39 4.41 4.74 3.53
CA VAL A 39 5.35 5.14 4.58
C VAL A 39 6.12 6.42 4.22
N SER A 40 6.31 6.70 2.93
CA SER A 40 6.91 7.97 2.49
C SER A 40 6.11 9.18 2.94
N TYR A 41 4.77 9.10 2.88
CA TYR A 41 3.87 10.14 3.38
C TYR A 41 3.97 10.29 4.90
N VAL A 42 4.15 9.19 5.64
CA VAL A 42 4.36 9.25 7.10
C VAL A 42 5.60 10.06 7.44
N LEU A 43 6.72 9.75 6.77
CA LEU A 43 7.98 10.46 6.95
C LEU A 43 7.87 11.93 6.51
N ALA A 44 7.28 12.19 5.34
CA ALA A 44 7.11 13.53 4.80
C ALA A 44 6.22 14.41 5.69
N ASN A 45 5.09 13.88 6.16
CA ASN A 45 4.16 14.58 7.05
C ASN A 45 4.84 14.92 8.39
N ARG A 46 5.56 13.96 8.99
CA ARG A 46 6.33 14.21 10.22
C ARG A 46 7.36 15.30 10.01
N ARG A 47 8.13 15.23 8.93
CA ARG A 47 9.15 16.23 8.60
C ARG A 47 8.52 17.62 8.45
N ALA A 48 7.44 17.73 7.68
CA ALA A 48 6.78 19.00 7.42
C ALA A 48 6.30 19.67 8.72
N LEU A 49 5.62 18.92 9.59
CA LEU A 49 5.17 19.44 10.88
C LEU A 49 6.33 19.76 11.82
N ALA A 50 7.37 18.92 11.88
CA ALA A 50 8.55 19.18 12.70
C ALA A 50 9.28 20.47 12.29
N GLN A 51 9.21 20.86 11.00
CA GLN A 51 9.77 22.11 10.50
C GLN A 51 8.85 23.33 10.75
N MET A 52 7.53 23.15 10.66
CA MET A 52 6.57 24.26 10.79
C MET A 52 6.19 24.59 12.24
N VAL A 53 6.14 23.59 13.12
CA VAL A 53 5.62 23.71 14.50
C VAL A 53 6.46 22.87 15.50
N PRO A 54 7.79 23.10 15.60
CA PRO A 54 8.69 22.26 16.40
C PRO A 54 8.34 22.21 17.89
N GLU A 55 7.84 23.31 18.46
CA GLU A 55 7.46 23.42 19.87
C GLU A 55 6.39 22.41 20.29
N MET A 56 5.45 22.08 19.39
CA MET A 56 4.36 21.16 19.67
C MET A 56 4.86 19.73 19.92
N PHE A 57 5.94 19.32 19.23
CA PHE A 57 6.54 18.00 19.40
C PHE A 57 7.30 17.87 20.72
N ALA A 58 7.93 18.95 21.18
CA ALA A 58 8.66 18.95 22.45
C ALA A 58 7.70 18.76 23.65
N ASP A 59 6.52 19.38 23.57
CA ASP A 59 5.51 19.34 24.62
C ASP A 59 4.73 18.02 24.64
N MET A 60 4.33 17.50 23.47
CA MET A 60 3.44 16.35 23.38
C MET A 60 4.12 14.98 23.51
N ARG A 61 5.46 14.90 23.58
CA ARG A 61 6.23 13.62 23.67
C ARG A 61 5.90 12.64 22.53
N VAL A 62 5.89 13.12 21.31
CA VAL A 62 5.58 12.29 20.13
C VAL A 62 6.74 11.33 19.85
N GLN A 63 6.43 10.05 19.66
CA GLN A 63 7.41 9.01 19.31
C GLN A 63 7.96 9.21 17.89
N SER A 64 9.21 8.81 17.69
CA SER A 64 9.91 8.97 16.41
C SER A 64 9.45 7.95 15.38
N VAL A 65 9.34 8.39 14.12
CA VAL A 65 9.06 7.52 12.95
C VAL A 65 10.30 7.35 12.05
N VAL A 66 11.40 8.03 12.34
CA VAL A 66 12.59 8.08 11.47
C VAL A 66 13.37 6.79 11.43
N ASP A 67 13.16 5.91 12.41
CA ASP A 67 13.87 4.64 12.53
C ASP A 67 13.38 3.61 11.50
N TYR A 68 12.25 3.87 10.82
CA TYR A 68 11.63 2.93 9.88
C TYR A 68 12.59 2.40 8.80
N PRO A 69 13.34 3.23 8.04
CA PRO A 69 14.23 2.71 7.00
C PRO A 69 15.31 1.80 7.56
N ASN A 70 15.88 2.14 8.72
CA ASN A 70 16.90 1.32 9.38
C ASN A 70 16.33 0.00 9.90
N ARG A 71 15.11 0.02 10.48
CA ARG A 71 14.39 -1.19 10.89
C ARG A 71 14.08 -2.10 9.70
N LEU A 72 13.61 -1.51 8.60
CA LEU A 72 13.35 -2.22 7.35
C LEU A 72 14.63 -2.84 6.79
N LEU A 73 15.73 -2.08 6.68
CA LEU A 73 17.00 -2.60 6.21
C LEU A 73 17.49 -3.74 7.11
N GLY A 74 17.37 -3.61 8.42
CA GLY A 74 17.70 -4.66 9.38
C GLY A 74 16.92 -5.95 9.11
N ALA A 75 15.60 -5.86 8.94
CA ALA A 75 14.74 -6.99 8.60
C ALA A 75 15.08 -7.63 7.25
N LEU A 76 15.38 -6.80 6.24
CA LEU A 76 15.81 -7.29 4.92
C LEU A 76 17.14 -8.04 5.00
N ARG A 77 18.11 -7.52 5.76
CA ARG A 77 19.40 -8.19 5.98
C ARG A 77 19.25 -9.49 6.77
N ALA A 78 18.38 -9.52 7.77
CA ALA A 78 18.06 -10.73 8.53
C ALA A 78 17.43 -11.83 7.65
N ALA A 79 16.78 -11.44 6.56
CA ALA A 79 16.19 -12.38 5.59
C ALA A 79 17.19 -12.89 4.54
N ALA A 80 18.48 -12.52 4.60
CA ALA A 80 19.48 -12.95 3.63
C ALA A 80 19.71 -14.47 3.63
N PRO A 81 20.06 -15.07 2.48
CA PRO A 81 20.49 -16.46 2.37
C PRO A 81 21.58 -16.86 3.37
N SER A 82 21.56 -18.12 3.82
CA SER A 82 22.57 -18.65 4.73
C SER A 82 23.99 -18.54 4.16
N GLY A 83 24.96 -18.21 5.02
CA GLY A 83 26.37 -18.09 4.63
C GLY A 83 26.74 -16.75 3.97
N VAL A 84 25.91 -15.73 4.11
CA VAL A 84 26.18 -14.36 3.65
C VAL A 84 26.34 -13.44 4.87
N ASP A 85 27.57 -12.98 5.14
CA ASP A 85 27.88 -12.14 6.30
C ASP A 85 27.52 -10.66 6.07
N ASP A 86 27.74 -10.14 4.84
CA ASP A 86 27.40 -8.77 4.43
C ASP A 86 26.49 -8.80 3.19
N PRO A 87 25.17 -8.94 3.38
CA PRO A 87 24.25 -9.14 2.27
C PRO A 87 24.03 -7.86 1.46
N THR A 88 24.13 -7.99 0.14
CA THR A 88 23.76 -6.91 -0.77
C THR A 88 22.23 -6.87 -0.93
N VAL A 89 21.63 -5.82 -0.38
CA VAL A 89 20.19 -5.51 -0.48
C VAL A 89 19.96 -4.50 -1.60
N VAL A 90 18.93 -4.69 -2.40
CA VAL A 90 18.49 -3.73 -3.43
C VAL A 90 16.98 -3.48 -3.36
N VAL A 91 16.52 -2.32 -3.82
CA VAL A 91 15.09 -2.03 -4.01
C VAL A 91 14.76 -2.16 -5.50
N LEU A 92 13.96 -3.15 -5.87
CA LEU A 92 13.50 -3.34 -7.25
C LEU A 92 12.27 -2.47 -7.51
N THR A 93 12.35 -1.55 -8.46
CA THR A 93 11.28 -0.61 -8.83
C THR A 93 10.78 -0.87 -10.27
N PRO A 94 9.49 -0.66 -10.56
CA PRO A 94 8.97 -0.67 -11.93
C PRO A 94 9.37 0.58 -12.74
N GLY A 95 10.06 1.55 -12.13
CA GLY A 95 10.54 2.77 -12.78
C GLY A 95 9.63 3.99 -12.58
N VAL A 96 10.02 5.10 -13.22
CA VAL A 96 9.50 6.46 -12.98
C VAL A 96 8.01 6.65 -13.27
N PHE A 97 7.41 5.78 -14.09
CA PHE A 97 6.00 5.88 -14.46
C PHE A 97 5.04 5.29 -13.42
N ASN A 98 5.57 4.76 -12.31
CA ASN A 98 4.77 4.27 -11.20
C ASN A 98 4.49 5.40 -10.19
N SER A 99 3.25 5.50 -9.73
CA SER A 99 2.82 6.55 -8.78
C SER A 99 3.55 6.51 -7.44
N ALA A 100 4.08 5.35 -7.04
CA ALA A 100 4.85 5.18 -5.82
C ALA A 100 6.38 5.28 -6.03
N TYR A 101 6.86 5.65 -7.24
CA TYR A 101 8.30 5.73 -7.53
C TYR A 101 9.07 6.65 -6.58
N TYR A 102 8.45 7.76 -6.17
CA TYR A 102 8.99 8.65 -5.14
C TYR A 102 9.29 7.90 -3.84
N GLU A 103 8.37 7.06 -3.37
CA GLU A 103 8.56 6.27 -2.17
C GLU A 103 9.71 5.26 -2.32
N HIS A 104 9.82 4.63 -3.48
CA HIS A 104 10.87 3.65 -3.75
C HIS A 104 12.25 4.30 -3.65
N THR A 105 12.39 5.47 -4.30
CA THR A 105 13.61 6.26 -4.31
C THR A 105 13.97 6.78 -2.92
N LEU A 106 12.98 7.31 -2.19
CA LEU A 106 13.18 7.82 -0.83
C LEU A 106 13.64 6.71 0.12
N LEU A 107 13.00 5.54 0.09
CA LEU A 107 13.37 4.41 0.95
C LEU A 107 14.74 3.85 0.58
N ALA A 108 15.04 3.66 -0.70
CA ALA A 108 16.36 3.19 -1.14
C ALA A 108 17.47 4.13 -0.66
N ARG A 109 17.27 5.45 -0.82
CA ARG A 109 18.21 6.47 -0.35
C ARG A 109 18.38 6.47 1.18
N LEU A 110 17.29 6.38 1.92
CA LEU A 110 17.31 6.38 3.39
C LEU A 110 17.95 5.11 3.97
N MET A 111 17.75 3.97 3.32
CA MET A 111 18.42 2.71 3.67
C MET A 111 19.87 2.68 3.19
N GLY A 112 20.28 3.56 2.27
CA GLY A 112 21.61 3.54 1.67
C GLY A 112 21.85 2.32 0.79
N VAL A 113 20.82 1.88 0.06
CA VAL A 113 20.87 0.73 -0.86
C VAL A 113 20.57 1.18 -2.29
N GLU A 114 20.94 0.34 -3.26
CA GLU A 114 20.71 0.62 -4.68
C GLU A 114 19.22 0.52 -5.03
N LEU A 115 18.73 1.50 -5.79
CA LEU A 115 17.44 1.44 -6.48
C LEU A 115 17.69 0.89 -7.88
N VAL A 116 17.08 -0.24 -8.22
CA VAL A 116 17.32 -0.96 -9.47
C VAL A 116 16.02 -1.22 -10.21
N GLU A 117 16.07 -1.23 -11.53
CA GLU A 117 15.00 -1.75 -12.39
C GLU A 117 15.33 -3.19 -12.84
N GLY A 118 14.35 -3.90 -13.40
CA GLY A 118 14.55 -5.28 -13.86
C GLY A 118 15.73 -5.45 -14.84
N ARG A 119 15.96 -4.45 -15.71
CA ARG A 119 17.08 -4.43 -16.67
C ARG A 119 18.47 -4.30 -16.04
N ASP A 120 18.56 -3.84 -14.80
CA ASP A 120 19.83 -3.71 -14.09
C ASP A 120 20.24 -5.05 -13.45
N LEU A 121 19.33 -6.02 -13.42
CA LEU A 121 19.51 -7.34 -12.83
C LEU A 121 19.57 -8.43 -13.91
N PHE A 122 20.41 -9.43 -13.67
CA PHE A 122 20.45 -10.64 -14.50
C PHE A 122 20.72 -11.88 -13.65
N CYS A 123 20.21 -13.03 -14.08
CA CYS A 123 20.41 -14.29 -13.38
C CYS A 123 21.47 -15.15 -14.08
N ALA A 124 22.46 -15.63 -13.33
CA ALA A 124 23.50 -16.52 -13.83
C ALA A 124 23.95 -17.50 -12.74
N GLY A 125 24.04 -18.80 -13.08
CA GLY A 125 24.43 -19.85 -12.14
C GLY A 125 23.46 -20.01 -10.96
N GLY A 126 22.17 -19.75 -11.17
CA GLY A 126 21.16 -19.81 -10.12
C GLY A 126 21.24 -18.69 -9.08
N ARG A 127 21.99 -17.62 -9.37
CA ARG A 127 22.14 -16.42 -8.51
C ARG A 127 21.72 -15.17 -9.28
N VAL A 128 21.36 -14.12 -8.55
CA VAL A 128 21.03 -12.80 -9.11
C VAL A 128 22.23 -11.88 -9.00
N TRP A 129 22.48 -11.13 -10.07
CA TRP A 129 23.57 -10.18 -10.20
C TRP A 129 23.03 -8.85 -10.65
N MET A 130 23.65 -7.77 -10.18
CA MET A 130 23.39 -6.40 -10.60
C MET A 130 24.54 -5.92 -11.49
N HIS A 131 24.21 -5.26 -12.60
CA HIS A 131 25.19 -4.60 -13.46
C HIS A 131 25.81 -3.41 -12.72
N THR A 132 27.14 -3.36 -12.65
CA THR A 132 27.88 -2.19 -12.14
C THR A 132 29.06 -1.87 -13.05
N THR A 133 29.61 -0.65 -12.93
CA THR A 133 30.76 -0.21 -13.73
C THR A 133 32.05 -0.96 -13.42
N THR A 134 32.20 -1.52 -12.21
CA THR A 134 33.38 -2.28 -11.79
C THR A 134 33.24 -3.79 -11.98
N GLY A 135 32.08 -4.24 -12.49
CA GLY A 135 31.75 -5.65 -12.69
C GLY A 135 30.42 -6.04 -12.05
N PRO A 136 29.92 -7.25 -12.31
CA PRO A 136 28.67 -7.69 -11.72
C PRO A 136 28.79 -7.88 -10.21
N ARG A 137 27.85 -7.29 -9.45
CA ARG A 137 27.76 -7.46 -7.99
C ARG A 137 26.64 -8.44 -7.67
N ARG A 138 26.90 -9.43 -6.82
CA ARG A 138 25.87 -10.37 -6.38
C ARG A 138 24.81 -9.63 -5.56
N VAL A 139 23.54 -9.99 -5.78
CA VAL A 139 22.40 -9.51 -4.98
C VAL A 139 21.87 -10.66 -4.13
N ASP A 140 21.72 -10.41 -2.84
CA ASP A 140 21.32 -11.43 -1.86
C ASP A 140 19.87 -11.23 -1.38
N VAL A 141 19.40 -9.98 -1.35
CA VAL A 141 18.03 -9.63 -0.96
C VAL A 141 17.46 -8.56 -1.89
N ILE A 142 16.26 -8.81 -2.41
CA ILE A 142 15.52 -7.88 -3.25
C ILE A 142 14.28 -7.44 -2.48
N TYR A 143 14.25 -6.18 -2.05
CA TYR A 143 13.01 -5.55 -1.62
C TYR A 143 12.21 -5.15 -2.87
N ARG A 144 11.22 -5.95 -3.24
CA ARG A 144 10.45 -5.74 -4.46
C ARG A 144 9.36 -4.70 -4.26
N ARG A 145 9.27 -3.79 -5.22
CA ARG A 145 8.14 -2.86 -5.40
C ARG A 145 7.37 -3.13 -6.70
N VAL A 146 7.47 -4.38 -7.17
CA VAL A 146 6.86 -4.91 -8.40
C VAL A 146 5.96 -6.08 -8.01
N ASP A 147 4.77 -6.15 -8.61
CA ASP A 147 3.81 -7.23 -8.38
C ASP A 147 4.31 -8.59 -8.91
N ASP A 148 3.78 -9.68 -8.35
CA ASP A 148 4.24 -11.04 -8.62
C ASP A 148 4.27 -11.34 -10.14
N GLU A 149 3.18 -11.01 -10.83
CA GLU A 149 2.97 -11.29 -12.25
C GLU A 149 4.05 -10.70 -13.17
N TYR A 150 4.71 -9.64 -12.72
CA TYR A 150 5.70 -8.90 -13.49
C TYR A 150 7.14 -9.21 -13.07
N LEU A 151 7.34 -10.01 -12.01
CA LEU A 151 8.65 -10.21 -11.38
C LEU A 151 9.59 -11.12 -12.18
N ASP A 152 9.07 -12.14 -12.86
CA ASP A 152 9.87 -13.09 -13.63
C ASP A 152 9.15 -13.52 -14.93
N PRO A 153 9.58 -13.04 -16.11
CA PRO A 153 8.93 -13.38 -17.38
C PRO A 153 9.06 -14.86 -17.77
N GLN A 154 9.95 -15.64 -17.13
CA GLN A 154 10.05 -17.09 -17.37
C GLN A 154 9.00 -17.90 -16.60
N GLN A 155 8.30 -17.29 -15.65
CA GLN A 155 7.36 -17.97 -14.75
C GLN A 155 5.97 -17.36 -14.77
N PHE A 156 5.87 -16.06 -15.04
CA PHE A 156 4.62 -15.31 -15.07
C PHE A 156 4.38 -14.70 -16.46
N ARG A 157 4.22 -13.36 -16.54
CA ARG A 157 3.92 -12.66 -17.78
C ARG A 157 5.16 -12.60 -18.68
N PRO A 158 5.17 -13.28 -19.84
CA PRO A 158 6.33 -13.35 -20.71
C PRO A 158 6.67 -12.00 -21.38
N ASP A 159 5.70 -11.09 -21.44
CA ASP A 159 5.83 -9.73 -21.95
C ASP A 159 6.32 -8.73 -20.88
N SER A 160 6.52 -9.17 -19.62
CA SER A 160 6.99 -8.29 -18.56
C SER A 160 8.43 -7.84 -18.78
N MET A 161 8.63 -6.52 -18.69
CA MET A 161 9.94 -5.86 -18.71
C MET A 161 10.35 -5.29 -17.34
N LEU A 162 9.53 -5.49 -16.31
CA LEU A 162 9.72 -4.86 -14.98
C LEU A 162 10.57 -5.72 -14.04
N GLY A 163 10.57 -7.03 -14.24
CA GLY A 163 11.29 -8.01 -13.44
C GLY A 163 12.58 -8.50 -14.09
N ALA A 164 13.15 -9.57 -13.55
CA ALA A 164 14.38 -10.17 -14.05
C ALA A 164 14.18 -11.67 -14.32
N ALA A 165 14.49 -12.09 -15.55
CA ALA A 165 14.32 -13.48 -15.98
C ALA A 165 15.12 -14.45 -15.07
N GLY A 166 14.44 -15.44 -14.49
CA GLY A 166 15.05 -16.47 -13.65
C GLY A 166 15.22 -16.09 -12.18
N VAL A 167 14.75 -14.91 -11.74
CA VAL A 167 14.84 -14.48 -10.34
C VAL A 167 14.11 -15.44 -9.40
N LEU A 168 12.98 -16.01 -9.84
CA LEU A 168 12.26 -16.98 -9.01
C LEU A 168 13.00 -18.30 -8.89
N ASN A 169 13.72 -18.71 -9.94
CA ASN A 169 14.54 -19.92 -9.87
C ASN A 169 15.71 -19.73 -8.91
N ALA A 170 16.36 -18.55 -8.92
CA ALA A 170 17.38 -18.21 -7.93
C ALA A 170 16.81 -18.20 -6.49
N ALA A 171 15.60 -17.66 -6.31
CA ALA A 171 14.92 -17.66 -5.02
C ALA A 171 14.54 -19.08 -4.54
N ARG A 172 14.06 -19.94 -5.44
CA ARG A 172 13.78 -21.36 -5.14
C ARG A 172 15.02 -22.14 -4.72
N LEU A 173 16.18 -21.80 -5.27
CA LEU A 173 17.47 -22.37 -4.90
C LEU A 173 18.00 -21.82 -3.56
N GLY A 174 17.31 -20.86 -2.94
CA GLY A 174 17.73 -20.22 -1.69
C GLY A 174 18.91 -19.27 -1.87
N ASN A 175 19.21 -18.82 -3.09
CA ASN A 175 20.38 -17.97 -3.38
C ASN A 175 20.09 -16.47 -3.31
N VAL A 176 18.81 -16.08 -3.29
CA VAL A 176 18.33 -14.71 -3.14
C VAL A 176 17.00 -14.72 -2.38
N THR A 177 16.77 -13.75 -1.53
CA THR A 177 15.48 -13.54 -0.88
C THR A 177 14.71 -12.43 -1.59
N VAL A 178 13.42 -12.68 -1.87
CA VAL A 178 12.50 -11.67 -2.41
C VAL A 178 11.55 -11.25 -1.29
N ALA A 179 11.58 -9.97 -0.91
CA ALA A 179 10.81 -9.41 0.17
C ALA A 179 9.84 -8.32 -0.35
N ASN A 180 8.54 -8.37 -0.09
CA ASN A 180 7.81 -9.51 0.50
C ASN A 180 7.82 -10.73 -0.41
N ALA A 181 7.60 -11.91 0.16
CA ALA A 181 7.58 -13.16 -0.58
C ALA A 181 6.52 -13.16 -1.69
N VAL A 182 6.81 -13.91 -2.75
CA VAL A 182 5.88 -14.16 -3.86
C VAL A 182 4.75 -15.08 -3.38
N GLY A 183 3.53 -14.81 -3.82
CA GLY A 183 2.32 -15.55 -3.45
C GLY A 183 1.65 -15.08 -2.16
N ASN A 184 2.07 -13.95 -1.58
CA ASN A 184 1.37 -13.37 -0.41
C ASN A 184 -0.03 -12.85 -0.74
N GLY A 185 -0.39 -12.72 -2.03
CA GLY A 185 -1.71 -12.27 -2.44
C GLY A 185 -2.87 -13.17 -1.98
N VAL A 186 -2.59 -14.40 -1.55
CA VAL A 186 -3.58 -15.26 -0.89
C VAL A 186 -3.94 -14.78 0.51
N ALA A 187 -3.01 -14.10 1.21
CA ALA A 187 -3.18 -13.72 2.60
C ALA A 187 -3.90 -12.37 2.77
N ASP A 188 -3.83 -11.48 1.79
CA ASP A 188 -4.63 -10.24 1.74
C ASP A 188 -5.84 -10.34 0.80
N ASP A 189 -6.23 -11.56 0.41
CA ASP A 189 -7.46 -11.77 -0.32
C ASP A 189 -8.69 -11.45 0.56
N LYS A 190 -9.72 -10.84 -0.03
CA LYS A 190 -10.91 -10.40 0.72
C LYS A 190 -11.68 -11.54 1.37
N LEU A 191 -11.65 -12.74 0.78
CA LEU A 191 -12.26 -13.91 1.39
C LEU A 191 -11.40 -14.39 2.56
N VAL A 192 -10.08 -14.48 2.38
CA VAL A 192 -9.16 -14.92 3.45
C VAL A 192 -9.17 -13.97 4.64
N TYR A 193 -9.32 -12.67 4.42
CA TYR A 193 -9.55 -11.68 5.46
C TYR A 193 -10.65 -12.08 6.45
N THR A 194 -11.74 -12.70 5.99
CA THR A 194 -12.84 -13.13 6.88
C THR A 194 -12.44 -14.26 7.82
N TYR A 195 -11.41 -15.03 7.48
CA TYR A 195 -10.90 -16.14 8.29
C TYR A 195 -9.79 -15.72 9.25
N VAL A 196 -9.21 -14.51 9.12
CA VAL A 196 -8.08 -14.07 9.96
C VAL A 196 -8.33 -14.24 11.47
N PRO A 197 -9.52 -13.91 12.02
CA PRO A 197 -9.83 -14.19 13.42
C PRO A 197 -9.68 -15.68 13.81
N ASP A 198 -10.14 -16.57 12.94
CA ASP A 198 -10.05 -18.02 13.16
C ASP A 198 -8.62 -18.53 12.96
N LEU A 199 -7.86 -17.95 12.03
CA LEU A 199 -6.44 -18.25 11.85
C LEU A 199 -5.62 -17.86 13.08
N ILE A 200 -5.91 -16.71 13.70
CA ILE A 200 -5.29 -16.29 14.96
C ILE A 200 -5.55 -17.33 16.05
N ARG A 201 -6.81 -17.74 16.24
CA ARG A 201 -7.16 -18.79 17.22
C ARG A 201 -6.49 -20.11 16.91
N TYR A 202 -6.45 -20.52 15.64
CA TYR A 202 -5.90 -21.79 15.22
C TYR A 202 -4.37 -21.85 15.39
N TYR A 203 -3.64 -20.81 14.96
CA TYR A 203 -2.17 -20.81 14.97
C TYR A 203 -1.57 -20.33 16.28
N LEU A 204 -2.21 -19.38 16.98
CA LEU A 204 -1.67 -18.77 18.19
C LEU A 204 -2.38 -19.24 19.47
N ALA A 205 -3.53 -19.92 19.36
CA ALA A 205 -4.38 -20.27 20.50
C ALA A 205 -4.77 -19.04 21.36
N GLU A 206 -4.93 -17.89 20.71
CA GLU A 206 -5.26 -16.60 21.31
C GLU A 206 -6.54 -16.02 20.70
N GLU A 207 -7.22 -15.14 21.44
CA GLU A 207 -8.32 -14.34 20.87
C GLU A 207 -7.78 -13.11 20.15
N PRO A 208 -8.33 -12.74 18.98
CA PRO A 208 -7.92 -11.53 18.27
C PRO A 208 -8.06 -10.28 19.13
N VAL A 209 -6.96 -9.55 19.32
CA VAL A 209 -6.96 -8.26 20.05
C VAL A 209 -7.70 -7.18 19.27
N LEU A 210 -7.52 -7.16 17.95
CA LEU A 210 -8.24 -6.28 17.03
C LEU A 210 -9.25 -7.11 16.26
N PRO A 211 -10.57 -6.82 16.39
CA PRO A 211 -11.57 -7.49 15.57
C PRO A 211 -11.51 -6.98 14.13
N ASN A 212 -11.93 -7.85 13.20
CA ASN A 212 -12.22 -7.43 11.84
C ASN A 212 -13.57 -6.69 11.79
N VAL A 213 -13.85 -6.04 10.66
CA VAL A 213 -15.22 -5.62 10.34
C VAL A 213 -16.07 -6.87 10.14
N ASP A 214 -17.24 -6.89 10.76
CA ASP A 214 -18.18 -8.00 10.63
C ASP A 214 -18.48 -8.25 9.14
N THR A 215 -18.19 -9.46 8.68
CA THR A 215 -18.26 -9.78 7.25
C THR A 215 -19.01 -11.09 7.06
N TRP A 216 -20.09 -11.03 6.29
CA TRP A 216 -20.84 -12.21 5.87
C TRP A 216 -20.20 -12.81 4.62
N ARG A 217 -19.92 -14.11 4.69
CA ARG A 217 -19.58 -14.94 3.54
C ARG A 217 -20.87 -15.52 2.99
N LEU A 218 -21.28 -15.11 1.78
CA LEU A 218 -22.59 -15.47 1.25
C LEU A 218 -22.72 -16.97 0.90
N GLU A 219 -21.60 -17.72 0.86
CA GLU A 219 -21.61 -19.18 0.75
C GLU A 219 -21.98 -19.89 2.06
N GLU A 220 -21.94 -19.21 3.21
CA GLU A 220 -22.27 -19.81 4.50
C GLU A 220 -23.78 -20.04 4.66
N PRO A 221 -24.20 -21.13 5.32
CA PRO A 221 -25.61 -21.40 5.58
C PRO A 221 -26.30 -20.22 6.28
N GLY A 222 -27.37 -19.70 5.67
CA GLY A 222 -28.17 -18.60 6.20
C GLY A 222 -27.62 -17.19 5.95
N ALA A 223 -26.34 -17.04 5.58
CA ALA A 223 -25.73 -15.72 5.37
C ALA A 223 -26.33 -14.99 4.15
N LEU A 224 -26.55 -15.69 3.04
CA LEU A 224 -27.18 -15.10 1.85
C LEU A 224 -28.59 -14.59 2.15
N GLU A 225 -29.40 -15.35 2.90
CA GLU A 225 -30.76 -14.98 3.26
C GLU A 225 -30.76 -13.70 4.12
N GLU A 226 -29.96 -13.68 5.18
CA GLU A 226 -29.76 -12.50 6.05
C GLU A 226 -29.32 -11.26 5.25
N VAL A 227 -28.36 -11.41 4.34
CA VAL A 227 -27.84 -10.32 3.52
C VAL A 227 -28.90 -9.81 2.53
N LEU A 228 -29.66 -10.71 1.89
CA LEU A 228 -30.73 -10.31 0.97
C LEU A 228 -31.84 -9.57 1.72
N ASP A 229 -32.23 -10.01 2.92
CA ASP A 229 -33.29 -9.38 3.70
C ASP A 229 -32.93 -7.94 4.10
N ARG A 230 -31.65 -7.66 4.31
CA ARG A 230 -31.16 -6.35 4.78
C ARG A 230 -30.26 -5.63 3.78
N LEU A 231 -30.31 -6.00 2.50
CA LEU A 231 -29.37 -5.53 1.46
C LEU A 231 -29.26 -4.00 1.37
N GLU A 232 -30.34 -3.28 1.63
CA GLU A 232 -30.40 -1.81 1.64
C GLU A 232 -29.61 -1.16 2.78
N GLN A 233 -29.17 -1.93 3.78
CA GLN A 233 -28.40 -1.46 4.95
C GLN A 233 -26.93 -1.86 4.89
N LEU A 234 -26.55 -2.66 3.88
CA LEU A 234 -25.25 -3.31 3.80
C LEU A 234 -24.42 -2.78 2.65
N VAL A 235 -23.12 -3.02 2.73
CA VAL A 235 -22.18 -2.83 1.63
C VAL A 235 -21.79 -4.20 1.08
N VAL A 236 -21.93 -4.38 -0.22
CA VAL A 236 -21.64 -5.66 -0.88
C VAL A 236 -20.48 -5.49 -1.86
N LYS A 237 -19.51 -6.42 -1.79
CA LYS A 237 -18.23 -6.34 -2.51
C LYS A 237 -17.94 -7.68 -3.20
N PRO A 238 -17.45 -7.65 -4.45
CA PRO A 238 -16.91 -8.86 -5.08
C PRO A 238 -15.59 -9.25 -4.40
N VAL A 239 -15.36 -10.56 -4.26
CA VAL A 239 -14.15 -11.12 -3.65
C VAL A 239 -12.91 -10.80 -4.48
N ASP A 240 -13.00 -10.95 -5.80
CA ASP A 240 -11.90 -10.77 -6.77
C ASP A 240 -11.66 -9.32 -7.21
N GLY A 241 -12.55 -8.39 -6.87
CA GLY A 241 -12.46 -7.01 -7.35
C GLY A 241 -11.38 -6.18 -6.65
N SER A 242 -10.46 -5.58 -7.40
CA SER A 242 -9.52 -4.56 -6.87
C SER A 242 -10.09 -3.13 -7.02
N GLY A 243 -9.73 -2.25 -6.08
CA GLY A 243 -9.97 -0.80 -6.21
C GLY A 243 -11.44 -0.34 -6.21
N GLY A 244 -12.35 -1.08 -5.55
CA GLY A 244 -13.75 -0.67 -5.38
C GLY A 244 -14.67 -0.89 -6.60
N LYS A 245 -14.17 -1.51 -7.68
CA LYS A 245 -15.01 -1.92 -8.81
C LYS A 245 -16.03 -2.98 -8.36
N GLY A 246 -17.30 -2.78 -8.71
CA GLY A 246 -18.39 -3.69 -8.34
C GLY A 246 -18.94 -3.51 -6.92
N LEU A 247 -18.53 -2.47 -6.20
CA LEU A 247 -19.07 -2.13 -4.88
C LEU A 247 -20.53 -1.68 -4.97
N ILE A 248 -21.40 -2.24 -4.13
CA ILE A 248 -22.79 -1.82 -3.99
C ILE A 248 -22.97 -1.26 -2.58
N MET A 249 -23.30 0.03 -2.49
CA MET A 249 -23.61 0.71 -1.24
C MET A 249 -25.13 0.70 -1.04
N GLY A 250 -25.65 -0.27 -0.28
CA GLY A 250 -27.09 -0.46 -0.07
C GLY A 250 -27.87 0.81 0.22
N PRO A 251 -27.44 1.66 1.18
CA PRO A 251 -28.19 2.88 1.53
C PRO A 251 -28.24 3.96 0.44
N ALA A 252 -27.31 3.91 -0.52
CA ALA A 252 -27.21 4.87 -1.61
C ALA A 252 -27.69 4.29 -2.95
N ALA A 253 -27.99 2.98 -3.00
CA ALA A 253 -28.39 2.29 -4.21
C ALA A 253 -29.88 2.51 -4.50
N SER A 254 -30.20 2.70 -5.78
CA SER A 254 -31.58 2.73 -6.27
C SER A 254 -32.23 1.35 -6.15
N ARG A 255 -33.57 1.31 -6.19
CA ARG A 255 -34.31 0.04 -6.13
C ARG A 255 -33.93 -0.91 -7.27
N ALA A 256 -33.72 -0.37 -8.47
CA ALA A 256 -33.31 -1.17 -9.63
C ALA A 256 -31.91 -1.80 -9.45
N GLU A 257 -30.97 -1.06 -8.86
CA GLU A 257 -29.63 -1.58 -8.54
C GLU A 257 -29.70 -2.66 -7.46
N LEU A 258 -30.51 -2.47 -6.43
CA LEU A 258 -30.73 -3.50 -5.39
C LEU A 258 -31.38 -4.76 -5.96
N ASP A 259 -32.38 -4.63 -6.84
CA ASP A 259 -33.03 -5.78 -7.46
C ASP A 259 -32.08 -6.55 -8.39
N GLN A 260 -31.18 -5.85 -9.08
CA GLN A 260 -30.13 -6.47 -9.88
C GLN A 260 -29.08 -7.16 -8.99
N ALA A 261 -28.67 -6.50 -7.90
CA ALA A 261 -27.76 -7.06 -6.92
C ALA A 261 -28.29 -8.37 -6.35
N ARG A 262 -29.57 -8.43 -5.95
CA ARG A 262 -30.21 -9.66 -5.45
C ARG A 262 -30.04 -10.84 -6.40
N LYS A 263 -30.26 -10.62 -7.71
CA LYS A 263 -30.10 -11.66 -8.74
C LYS A 263 -28.64 -12.10 -8.88
N THR A 264 -27.72 -11.14 -8.88
CA THR A 264 -26.29 -11.42 -9.00
C THR A 264 -25.77 -12.21 -7.79
N LEU A 265 -26.13 -11.82 -6.58
CA LEU A 265 -25.71 -12.49 -5.33
C LEU A 265 -26.28 -13.90 -5.23
N ALA A 266 -27.53 -14.12 -5.65
CA ALA A 266 -28.14 -15.44 -5.64
C ALA A 266 -27.54 -16.38 -6.71
N ALA A 267 -27.04 -15.82 -7.83
CA ALA A 267 -26.45 -16.60 -8.91
C ALA A 267 -25.03 -17.09 -8.58
N ASP A 268 -24.24 -16.29 -7.87
CA ASP A 268 -22.90 -16.65 -7.42
C ASP A 268 -22.63 -16.14 -5.99
N PRO A 269 -23.14 -16.80 -4.95
CA PRO A 269 -22.95 -16.33 -3.57
C PRO A 269 -21.48 -16.31 -3.16
N ARG A 270 -20.68 -17.25 -3.65
CA ARG A 270 -19.25 -17.38 -3.30
C ARG A 270 -18.40 -16.24 -3.84
N GLY A 271 -18.80 -15.62 -4.95
CA GLY A 271 -18.10 -14.48 -5.53
C GLY A 271 -18.20 -13.19 -4.71
N TRP A 272 -18.97 -13.16 -3.61
CA TRP A 272 -19.33 -11.93 -2.91
C TRP A 272 -19.24 -12.03 -1.38
N ILE A 273 -18.94 -10.90 -0.77
CA ILE A 273 -19.02 -10.68 0.68
C ILE A 273 -19.91 -9.47 0.97
N ALA A 274 -20.55 -9.47 2.15
CA ALA A 274 -21.30 -8.31 2.63
C ALA A 274 -20.76 -7.84 3.99
N GLN A 275 -20.83 -6.54 4.24
CA GLN A 275 -20.37 -5.90 5.46
C GLN A 275 -21.39 -4.85 5.90
N PRO A 276 -21.50 -4.55 7.20
CA PRO A 276 -22.27 -3.40 7.64
C PRO A 276 -21.60 -2.12 7.13
N VAL A 277 -22.39 -1.07 6.95
CA VAL A 277 -21.85 0.25 6.64
C VAL A 277 -21.18 0.78 7.90
N VAL A 278 -19.86 0.69 7.97
CA VAL A 278 -19.12 1.17 9.14
C VAL A 278 -18.98 2.69 9.07
N GLN A 279 -19.40 3.38 10.13
CA GLN A 279 -19.17 4.82 10.23
C GLN A 279 -17.76 5.07 10.75
N LEU A 280 -16.91 5.57 9.85
CA LEU A 280 -15.55 5.96 10.16
C LEU A 280 -15.55 7.10 11.19
N SER A 281 -14.67 7.05 12.18
CA SER A 281 -14.40 8.21 13.03
C SER A 281 -14.00 9.43 12.21
N THR A 282 -14.29 10.61 12.74
CA THR A 282 -13.93 11.87 12.09
C THR A 282 -12.83 12.59 12.84
N ILE A 283 -11.96 13.28 12.09
CA ILE A 283 -10.92 14.13 12.63
C ILE A 283 -11.09 15.58 12.14
N PRO A 284 -10.84 16.59 13.00
CA PRO A 284 -10.97 18.00 12.61
C PRO A 284 -10.02 18.35 11.46
N THR A 285 -10.57 18.83 10.35
CA THR A 285 -9.82 19.15 9.13
C THR A 285 -10.15 20.57 8.70
N LEU A 286 -9.13 21.35 8.35
CA LEU A 286 -9.29 22.72 7.88
C LEU A 286 -9.78 22.69 6.43
N ILE A 287 -11.01 23.14 6.20
CA ILE A 287 -11.67 23.23 4.90
C ILE A 287 -12.23 24.66 4.76
N ASP A 288 -11.89 25.36 3.68
CA ASP A 288 -12.38 26.71 3.39
C ASP A 288 -12.26 27.69 4.57
N GLY A 289 -11.16 27.60 5.32
CA GLY A 289 -10.88 28.48 6.48
C GLY A 289 -11.59 28.09 7.78
N GLY A 290 -12.36 27.00 7.81
CA GLY A 290 -13.04 26.49 9.01
C GLY A 290 -12.67 25.06 9.34
N PHE A 291 -12.68 24.69 10.62
CA PHE A 291 -12.56 23.30 11.03
C PHE A 291 -13.88 22.57 10.80
N ARG A 292 -13.82 21.44 10.08
CA ARG A 292 -14.93 20.54 9.81
C ARG A 292 -14.52 19.09 10.09
N PRO A 293 -15.43 18.25 10.60
CA PRO A 293 -15.16 16.82 10.75
C PRO A 293 -15.01 16.18 9.37
N ARG A 294 -14.00 15.33 9.21
CA ARG A 294 -13.80 14.49 8.02
C ARG A 294 -13.45 13.08 8.41
N HIS A 295 -14.00 12.10 7.71
CA HIS A 295 -13.74 10.69 7.96
C HIS A 295 -12.28 10.36 7.69
N ALA A 296 -11.71 9.50 8.54
CA ALA A 296 -10.33 9.08 8.41
C ALA A 296 -10.14 7.59 8.74
N ASP A 297 -9.13 7.01 8.10
CA ASP A 297 -8.57 5.73 8.47
C ASP A 297 -7.07 5.86 8.77
N LEU A 298 -6.50 4.80 9.34
CA LEU A 298 -5.10 4.76 9.72
C LEU A 298 -4.47 3.47 9.20
N ARG A 299 -3.33 3.60 8.54
CA ARG A 299 -2.48 2.48 8.14
C ARG A 299 -1.16 2.47 8.94
N PRO A 300 -1.07 1.76 10.08
CA PRO A 300 0.22 1.37 10.65
C PRO A 300 1.00 0.45 9.71
N PHE A 301 2.33 0.45 9.88
CA PHE A 301 3.24 -0.46 9.18
C PHE A 301 3.98 -1.33 10.21
N ALA A 302 3.93 -2.63 10.00
CA ALA A 302 4.66 -3.62 10.81
C ALA A 302 5.84 -4.17 9.99
N VAL A 303 7.00 -4.28 10.62
CA VAL A 303 8.23 -4.82 10.05
C VAL A 303 8.62 -6.08 10.81
N ASN A 304 8.77 -7.19 10.09
CA ASN A 304 9.11 -8.50 10.66
C ASN A 304 10.53 -8.91 10.21
N ASP A 305 11.45 -9.08 11.18
CA ASP A 305 12.83 -9.50 10.94
C ASP A 305 13.06 -11.02 11.11
N GLY A 306 12.06 -11.74 11.62
CA GLY A 306 12.10 -13.18 11.90
C GLY A 306 12.22 -13.51 13.37
N ASP A 307 12.81 -12.62 14.18
CA ASP A 307 12.88 -12.77 15.63
C ASP A 307 11.74 -12.02 16.33
N GLY A 308 11.25 -10.93 15.71
CA GLY A 308 10.15 -10.15 16.22
C GLY A 308 9.45 -9.29 15.18
N ILE A 309 8.36 -8.68 15.60
CA ILE A 309 7.57 -7.74 14.80
C ILE A 309 7.64 -6.37 15.46
N TRP A 310 8.20 -5.40 14.75
CA TRP A 310 8.21 -4.01 15.17
C TRP A 310 7.14 -3.23 14.42
N VAL A 311 6.24 -2.57 15.16
CA VAL A 311 5.22 -1.69 14.59
C VAL A 311 5.71 -0.25 14.67
N LEU A 312 5.66 0.45 13.53
CA LEU A 312 5.96 1.88 13.46
C LEU A 312 5.04 2.66 14.43
N PRO A 313 5.57 3.43 15.40
CA PRO A 313 4.75 4.25 16.30
C PRO A 313 4.23 5.51 15.58
N GLY A 314 3.35 5.26 14.61
CA GLY A 314 2.78 6.21 13.67
C GLY A 314 2.01 5.45 12.60
N GLY A 315 1.81 6.07 11.45
CA GLY A 315 1.12 5.45 10.33
C GLY A 315 0.57 6.49 9.37
N LEU A 316 0.12 6.03 8.21
CA LEU A 316 -0.50 6.89 7.22
C LEU A 316 -1.96 7.09 7.61
N THR A 317 -2.29 8.27 8.14
CA THR A 317 -3.70 8.68 8.29
C THR A 317 -4.17 9.26 6.96
N ARG A 318 -5.22 8.68 6.36
CA ARG A 318 -5.87 9.22 5.16
C ARG A 318 -7.19 9.87 5.53
N VAL A 319 -7.55 10.93 4.82
CA VAL A 319 -8.74 11.74 5.13
C VAL A 319 -9.55 11.95 3.86
N ALA A 320 -10.84 11.64 3.92
CA ALA A 320 -11.79 11.97 2.85
C ALA A 320 -12.09 13.47 2.93
N LEU A 321 -11.57 14.27 2.00
CA LEU A 321 -11.76 15.73 2.00
C LEU A 321 -13.19 16.17 1.60
N PRO A 322 -13.87 15.52 0.63
CA PRO A 322 -15.25 15.84 0.31
C PRO A 322 -16.19 15.57 1.50
N GLU A 323 -17.18 16.43 1.69
CA GLU A 323 -18.14 16.31 2.78
C GLU A 323 -18.98 15.03 2.66
N GLY A 324 -19.12 14.29 3.76
CA GLY A 324 -19.94 13.07 3.83
C GLY A 324 -19.39 11.85 3.10
N GLN A 325 -18.23 11.94 2.45
CA GLN A 325 -17.63 10.77 1.78
C GLN A 325 -16.88 9.86 2.75
N LEU A 326 -17.10 8.56 2.59
CA LEU A 326 -16.39 7.49 3.30
C LEU A 326 -15.18 6.98 2.52
N VAL A 327 -15.03 7.38 1.24
CA VAL A 327 -13.94 6.92 0.37
C VAL A 327 -12.71 7.80 0.59
N VAL A 328 -11.68 7.22 1.20
CA VAL A 328 -10.41 7.88 1.54
C VAL A 328 -9.30 7.64 0.52
N ASN A 329 -9.62 7.10 -0.66
CA ASN A 329 -8.61 6.78 -1.66
C ASN A 329 -7.91 8.04 -2.19
N SER A 330 -6.59 8.05 -2.11
CA SER A 330 -5.73 9.17 -2.52
C SER A 330 -5.89 9.55 -3.99
N SER A 331 -6.24 8.58 -4.85
CA SER A 331 -6.51 8.81 -6.28
C SER A 331 -7.81 9.58 -6.57
N GLN A 332 -8.66 9.81 -5.56
CA GLN A 332 -9.97 10.47 -5.66
C GLN A 332 -10.03 11.75 -4.79
N GLY A 333 -8.88 12.38 -4.50
CA GLY A 333 -8.84 13.64 -3.73
C GLY A 333 -8.78 13.46 -2.20
N GLY A 334 -8.34 12.30 -1.72
CA GLY A 334 -8.04 12.07 -0.31
C GLY A 334 -6.76 12.79 0.14
N GLY A 335 -6.81 13.44 1.31
CA GLY A 335 -5.65 14.05 1.97
C GLY A 335 -4.94 13.08 2.91
N SER A 336 -3.77 13.48 3.43
CA SER A 336 -3.09 12.74 4.51
C SER A 336 -2.79 13.63 5.70
N LYS A 337 -2.66 13.03 6.88
CA LYS A 337 -2.21 13.72 8.11
C LYS A 337 -1.09 12.94 8.79
N ASP A 338 -0.29 13.66 9.57
CA ASP A 338 0.65 13.03 10.50
C ASP A 338 -0.13 12.32 11.63
N THR A 339 0.37 11.17 12.05
CA THR A 339 -0.19 10.35 13.12
C THR A 339 0.76 10.36 14.29
N TRP A 340 0.31 10.90 15.43
CA TRP A 340 1.14 11.03 16.62
C TRP A 340 0.82 9.92 17.62
N VAL A 341 1.80 9.05 17.84
CA VAL A 341 1.81 8.12 18.97
C VAL A 341 2.64 8.76 20.08
N LEU A 342 2.08 8.86 21.28
CA LEU A 342 2.73 9.53 22.40
C LEU A 342 3.55 8.52 23.22
N GLU A 343 4.66 8.97 23.81
CA GLU A 343 5.39 8.19 24.83
C GLU A 343 4.51 7.99 26.07
N ASP A 344 4.68 6.85 26.75
CA ASP A 344 4.03 6.63 28.04
C ASP A 344 4.47 7.74 29.02
N PRO A 345 3.52 8.43 29.69
CA PRO A 345 3.81 9.48 30.66
C PRO A 345 4.82 9.07 31.75
N SER A 346 4.84 7.77 32.12
CA SER A 346 5.73 7.16 33.12
C SER A 346 7.17 6.99 32.65
N THR A 347 7.44 7.09 31.33
CA THR A 347 8.79 7.07 30.79
C THR A 347 9.54 8.33 31.26
N PRO A 348 10.75 8.20 31.84
CA PRO A 348 11.53 9.34 32.32
C PRO A 348 11.70 10.39 31.22
N ARG A 349 11.42 11.66 31.54
CA ARG A 349 11.59 12.76 30.59
C ARG A 349 13.07 12.86 30.22
N LEU A 350 13.40 12.65 28.95
CA LEU A 350 14.63 13.20 28.38
C LEU A 350 14.61 14.73 28.56
N SER A 351 15.79 15.33 28.75
CA SER A 351 15.95 16.78 28.80
C SER A 351 15.27 17.46 27.60
N SER A 352 14.67 18.64 27.80
CA SER A 352 14.00 19.41 26.75
C SER A 352 14.93 19.74 25.57
N THR A 353 16.22 19.97 25.84
CA THR A 353 17.27 20.15 24.82
C THR A 353 17.44 18.91 23.94
N LEU A 354 17.56 17.72 24.54
CA LEU A 354 17.70 16.46 23.78
C LEU A 354 16.47 16.15 22.91
N ARG A 355 15.30 16.66 23.29
CA ARG A 355 14.07 16.53 22.50
C ARG A 355 14.03 17.48 21.31
N ALA A 356 14.36 18.75 21.51
CA ALA A 356 14.49 19.70 20.41
C ALA A 356 15.54 19.23 19.38
N ASP A 357 16.68 18.72 19.86
CA ASP A 357 17.71 18.12 19.02
C ASP A 357 17.20 16.89 18.26
N ARG A 358 16.38 16.03 18.88
CA ARG A 358 15.75 14.88 18.21
C ARG A 358 14.73 15.29 17.14
N VAL A 359 13.94 16.34 17.37
CA VAL A 359 12.96 16.86 16.40
C VAL A 359 13.70 17.51 15.22
N ALA A 360 14.74 18.30 15.49
CA ALA A 360 15.61 18.86 14.46
C ALA A 360 16.35 17.77 13.67
N ALA A 361 16.89 16.77 14.35
CA ALA A 361 17.52 15.61 13.73
C ALA A 361 16.53 14.80 12.89
N THR A 362 15.26 14.71 13.31
CA THR A 362 14.19 14.07 12.53
C THR A 362 13.95 14.80 11.21
N ALA A 363 13.85 16.13 11.25
CA ALA A 363 13.69 16.94 10.05
C ALA A 363 14.93 16.91 9.13
N ALA A 364 16.12 16.76 9.70
CA ALA A 364 17.37 16.64 8.95
C ALA A 364 17.62 15.24 8.36
N ALA A 365 17.20 14.18 9.06
CA ALA A 365 17.44 12.79 8.69
C ALA A 365 16.56 12.32 7.52
N ILE A 366 15.33 12.83 7.42
CA ILE A 366 14.44 12.55 6.28
C ILE A 366 14.81 13.51 5.17
N PRO A 367 15.22 13.12 3.95
CA PRO A 367 15.49 14.03 2.85
C PRO A 367 14.27 14.89 2.49
N ALA A 368 14.49 16.11 1.99
CA ALA A 368 13.40 16.88 1.43
C ALA A 368 12.90 16.13 0.18
N PRO A 369 11.58 16.17 -0.12
CA PRO A 369 11.15 15.77 -1.45
C PRO A 369 11.97 16.58 -2.45
N SER A 370 12.69 15.88 -3.34
CA SER A 370 13.25 16.54 -4.51
C SER A 370 12.09 17.24 -5.23
N PRO A 371 12.26 18.46 -5.78
CA PRO A 371 11.29 18.93 -6.74
C PRO A 371 11.19 17.83 -7.80
N ASP A 372 9.96 17.39 -8.10
CA ASP A 372 9.74 16.53 -9.25
C ASP A 372 10.53 17.12 -10.42
N PRO A 373 11.15 16.31 -11.30
CA PRO A 373 11.50 16.85 -12.60
C PRO A 373 10.24 17.53 -13.09
N VAL A 374 10.33 18.82 -13.42
CA VAL A 374 9.22 19.56 -14.01
C VAL A 374 8.90 18.79 -15.29
N VAL A 375 7.97 17.85 -15.19
CA VAL A 375 7.23 17.34 -16.33
C VAL A 375 6.42 18.55 -16.70
N GLY A 376 6.97 19.34 -17.63
CA GLY A 376 6.19 20.37 -18.29
C GLY A 376 4.85 19.75 -18.69
N PRO A 377 3.76 20.51 -18.66
CA PRO A 377 2.43 19.98 -18.92
C PRO A 377 2.52 19.03 -20.12
N LEU A 378 2.14 17.77 -19.90
CA LEU A 378 1.93 16.82 -20.98
C LEU A 378 1.18 17.59 -22.08
N PRO A 379 1.62 17.54 -23.35
CA PRO A 379 0.87 18.19 -24.41
C PRO A 379 -0.56 17.66 -24.31
N VAL A 380 -1.47 18.52 -23.88
CA VAL A 380 -2.89 18.27 -23.99
C VAL A 380 -3.10 18.07 -25.50
N PRO A 381 -3.57 16.91 -25.96
CA PRO A 381 -3.97 16.78 -27.35
C PRO A 381 -4.93 17.94 -27.61
N PRO A 382 -4.71 18.77 -28.64
CA PRO A 382 -5.60 19.90 -28.88
C PRO A 382 -7.03 19.36 -28.90
N LEU A 383 -7.86 19.93 -28.03
CA LEU A 383 -9.32 19.79 -28.12
C LEU A 383 -9.69 20.08 -29.57
N ASP A 384 -10.41 19.15 -30.19
CA ASP A 384 -10.85 19.21 -31.59
C ASP A 384 -11.24 20.64 -31.98
N ASP A 385 -10.41 21.29 -32.80
CA ASP A 385 -10.73 22.58 -33.39
C ASP A 385 -11.81 22.34 -34.46
N PRO A 386 -13.04 22.85 -34.30
CA PRO A 386 -14.12 22.65 -35.28
C PRO A 386 -13.75 23.11 -36.69
N GLN A 387 -12.77 24.02 -36.82
CA GLN A 387 -12.28 24.49 -38.12
C GLN A 387 -11.37 23.46 -38.82
N GLN A 388 -10.63 22.63 -38.08
CA GLN A 388 -9.80 21.56 -38.66
C GLN A 388 -10.65 20.37 -39.17
N GLN A 389 -11.75 20.03 -38.48
CA GLN A 389 -12.69 19.01 -38.98
C GLN A 389 -13.43 19.47 -40.24
N GLN A 390 -13.78 20.77 -40.37
CA GLN A 390 -14.37 21.31 -41.59
C GLN A 390 -13.39 21.33 -42.77
N GLN A 391 -12.10 21.63 -42.54
CA GLN A 391 -11.09 21.56 -43.60
C GLN A 391 -10.76 20.13 -44.03
N GLN A 392 -10.74 19.17 -43.10
CA GLN A 392 -10.54 17.75 -43.44
C GLN A 392 -11.75 17.15 -44.18
N GLN A 393 -12.97 17.52 -43.82
CA GLN A 393 -14.17 17.10 -44.57
C GLN A 393 -14.23 17.71 -45.98
N GLN A 394 -13.83 18.99 -46.15
CA GLN A 394 -13.75 19.60 -47.48
C GLN A 394 -12.65 18.99 -48.35
N GLN A 395 -11.50 18.63 -47.78
CA GLN A 395 -10.43 17.93 -48.52
C GLN A 395 -10.81 16.49 -48.89
N GLN A 396 -11.54 15.78 -48.04
CA GLN A 396 -12.03 14.43 -48.37
C GLN A 396 -13.14 14.46 -49.44
N GLN A 397 -14.02 15.47 -49.42
CA GLN A 397 -15.01 15.66 -50.50
C GLN A 397 -14.35 16.00 -51.84
N GLN A 398 -13.33 16.87 -51.87
CA GLN A 398 -12.59 17.19 -53.09
C GLN A 398 -11.79 16.00 -53.63
N GLN A 399 -11.29 15.12 -52.76
CA GLN A 399 -10.61 13.89 -53.18
C GLN A 399 -11.56 12.81 -53.70
N GLN A 400 -12.81 12.75 -53.20
CA GLN A 400 -13.84 11.86 -53.73
C GLN A 400 -14.41 12.33 -55.08
N GLU A 401 -14.55 13.65 -55.29
CA GLU A 401 -14.97 14.20 -56.59
C GLU A 401 -13.88 14.10 -57.67
N ALA A 402 -12.60 14.01 -57.30
CA ALA A 402 -11.49 13.79 -58.24
C ALA A 402 -11.25 12.31 -58.60
N SER A 403 -11.99 11.38 -57.98
CA SER A 403 -11.87 9.92 -58.18
C SER A 403 -13.12 9.28 -58.81
N CYS A 404 -14.05 10.08 -59.36
CA CYS A 404 -15.18 9.63 -60.17
C CYS A 404 -15.01 10.05 -61.63
#